data_AF-A0A948DXI3-F1
#
_entry.id   AF-A0A948DXI3-F1
#
_cell.length_a   1.000
_cell.length_b   1.000
_cell.length_c   1.000
_cell.angle_alpha   90.00
_cell.angle_beta   90.00
_cell.angle_gamma   90.00
#
_symmetry.space_group_name_H-M   'P 1'
#
loop_
_entity.id
_entity.type
_entity.pdbx_description
1 polymer ?
#
loop_
_entity_poly.entity_id
_entity_poly.type
_entity_poly.pdbx_seq_one_letter_code
_entity_poly.pdbx_strand_id
1 'polypeptide(L)'
;MIPTEDQCRQLWEKYHLPEKKRRHVELVACVARFLSQQLTINNSQLTINHSLLVAGALLHDIDSKVPKLSGEKHPDAGVRVLKIEGLAKIAQLIKTHALHTILDRHSCPKTLEEKILFLADKMVKYDIITVDERFRLWGNESLSDAEQRVLRAAYPKVKALEKELLYLAGIGSPGQVAKLIMEEYTNKKKEGV
;
A
#
# COMPACT_ATOMS: atom_id res chain seq x y z
N MET A 1 8.71 17.56 3.15
CA MET A 1 9.82 16.61 3.36
C MET A 1 9.36 15.20 2.97
N ILE A 2 10.25 14.33 2.51
CA ILE A 2 10.01 12.87 2.40
C ILE A 2 10.95 12.23 3.44
N PRO A 3 10.43 11.45 4.41
CA PRO A 3 11.27 10.86 5.44
C PRO A 3 12.07 9.68 4.89
N THR A 4 13.23 9.41 5.48
CA THR A 4 13.95 8.14 5.28
C THR A 4 13.18 6.98 5.92
N GLU A 5 13.54 5.74 5.59
CA GLU A 5 12.92 4.58 6.24
C GLU A 5 13.16 4.56 7.76
N ASP A 6 14.34 4.98 8.22
CA ASP A 6 14.63 5.06 9.65
C ASP A 6 13.81 6.13 10.35
N GLN A 7 13.58 7.27 9.71
CA GLN A 7 12.64 8.28 10.19
C GLN A 7 11.19 7.73 10.23
N CYS A 8 10.80 6.90 9.26
CA CYS A 8 9.50 6.22 9.31
C CYS A 8 9.42 5.29 10.54
N ARG A 9 10.47 4.52 10.81
CA ARG A 9 10.55 3.63 11.98
C ARG A 9 10.51 4.40 13.30
N GLN A 10 11.13 5.57 13.38
CA GLN A 10 11.01 6.47 14.55
C GLN A 10 9.56 6.93 14.77
N LEU A 11 8.81 7.20 13.70
CA LEU A 11 7.38 7.52 13.80
C LEU A 11 6.56 6.32 14.28
N TRP A 12 6.93 5.09 13.90
CA TRP A 12 6.27 3.89 14.43
C TRP A 12 6.41 3.77 15.94
N GLU A 13 7.56 4.16 16.50
CA GLU A 13 7.74 4.22 17.95
C GLU A 13 6.88 5.33 18.58
N LYS A 14 6.96 6.54 18.02
CA LYS A 14 6.23 7.72 18.50
C LYS A 14 4.72 7.51 18.55
N TYR A 15 4.16 6.84 17.54
CA TYR A 15 2.73 6.57 17.42
C TYR A 15 2.33 5.16 17.86
N HIS A 16 3.25 4.42 18.48
CA HIS A 16 3.03 3.08 19.01
C HIS A 16 2.41 2.09 17.99
N LEU A 17 2.91 2.12 16.75
CA LEU A 17 2.45 1.22 15.69
C LEU A 17 2.69 -0.24 16.12
N PRO A 18 1.65 -1.09 16.22
CA PRO A 18 1.79 -2.45 16.73
C PRO A 18 2.72 -3.31 15.86
N GLU A 19 3.43 -4.27 16.45
CA GLU A 19 4.37 -5.15 15.73
C GLU A 19 3.75 -5.83 14.50
N LYS A 20 2.52 -6.36 14.64
CA LYS A 20 1.79 -6.96 13.51
C LYS A 20 1.57 -5.97 12.36
N LYS A 21 1.34 -4.69 12.67
CA LYS A 21 1.20 -3.63 11.68
C LYS A 21 2.54 -3.20 11.09
N ARG A 22 3.62 -3.18 11.88
CA ARG A 22 5.00 -2.96 11.38
C ARG A 22 5.36 -4.00 10.31
N ARG A 23 5.14 -5.29 10.58
CA ARG A 23 5.35 -6.36 9.58
C ARG A 23 4.51 -6.17 8.32
N HIS A 24 3.24 -5.77 8.49
CA HIS A 24 2.36 -5.45 7.35
C HIS A 24 2.92 -4.31 6.49
N VAL A 25 3.23 -3.16 7.09
CA VAL A 25 3.71 -1.99 6.32
C VAL A 25 5.08 -2.24 5.68
N GLU A 26 5.94 -3.06 6.28
CA GLU A 26 7.21 -3.49 5.69
C GLU A 26 7.01 -4.33 4.43
N LEU A 27 6.10 -5.32 4.47
CA LEU A 27 5.74 -6.12 3.30
C LEU A 27 5.08 -5.26 2.21
N VAL A 28 4.20 -4.33 2.59
CA VAL A 28 3.59 -3.38 1.64
C VAL A 28 4.66 -2.51 0.99
N ALA A 29 5.65 -2.02 1.76
CA ALA A 29 6.76 -1.24 1.21
C ALA A 29 7.65 -2.07 0.28
N CYS A 30 7.83 -3.37 0.57
CA CYS A 30 8.52 -4.30 -0.31
C CYS A 30 7.80 -4.43 -1.67
N VAL A 31 6.50 -4.73 -1.66
CA VAL A 31 5.69 -4.84 -2.89
C VAL A 31 5.63 -3.52 -3.65
N ALA A 32 5.42 -2.39 -2.96
CA ALA A 32 5.35 -1.08 -3.60
C ALA A 32 6.67 -0.71 -4.28
N ARG A 33 7.81 -0.97 -3.62
CA ARG A 33 9.15 -0.76 -4.21
C ARG A 33 9.31 -1.60 -5.47
N PHE A 34 9.07 -2.90 -5.37
CA PHE A 34 9.18 -3.83 -6.48
C PHE A 34 8.33 -3.40 -7.68
N LEU A 35 7.02 -3.17 -7.48
CA LEU A 35 6.12 -2.76 -8.55
C LEU A 35 6.56 -1.45 -9.20
N SER A 36 6.99 -0.48 -8.40
CA SER A 36 7.47 0.80 -8.94
C SER A 36 8.71 0.64 -9.82
N GLN A 37 9.65 -0.22 -9.44
CA GLN A 37 10.85 -0.50 -10.21
C GLN A 37 10.51 -1.21 -11.53
N GLN A 38 9.67 -2.24 -11.47
CA GLN A 38 9.22 -2.97 -12.66
C GLN A 38 8.47 -2.05 -13.64
N LEU A 39 7.63 -1.13 -13.13
CA LEU A 39 6.95 -0.14 -13.97
C LEU A 39 7.94 0.77 -14.69
N THR A 40 8.95 1.30 -14.00
CA THR A 40 9.98 2.18 -14.61
C THR A 40 10.89 1.43 -15.58
N ILE A 41 11.23 0.17 -15.30
CA ILE A 41 12.07 -0.67 -16.18
C ILE A 41 11.34 -0.96 -17.49
N ASN A 42 10.06 -1.34 -17.43
CA ASN A 42 9.27 -1.71 -18.60
C ASN A 42 8.70 -0.49 -19.35
N ASN A 43 8.71 0.70 -18.73
CA ASN A 43 8.15 1.92 -19.33
C ASN A 43 9.03 3.12 -18.99
N SER A 44 10.03 3.40 -19.84
CA SER A 44 11.02 4.47 -19.63
C SER A 44 10.42 5.89 -19.57
N GLN A 45 9.17 6.09 -20.01
CA GLN A 45 8.48 7.37 -19.94
C GLN A 45 7.76 7.61 -18.59
N LEU A 46 7.56 6.57 -17.77
CA LEU A 46 6.91 6.70 -16.48
C LEU A 46 7.87 7.30 -15.46
N THR A 47 7.42 8.36 -14.78
CA THR A 47 8.14 8.96 -13.65
C THR A 47 7.40 8.60 -12.37
N ILE A 48 8.08 7.88 -11.47
CA ILE A 48 7.54 7.49 -10.16
C ILE A 48 8.51 7.97 -9.08
N ASN A 49 8.00 8.64 -8.05
CA ASN A 49 8.80 9.00 -6.89
C ASN A 49 8.91 7.80 -5.92
N HIS A 50 9.92 6.96 -6.14
CA HIS A 50 10.15 5.74 -5.33
C HIS A 50 10.29 6.03 -3.84
N SER A 51 11.01 7.09 -3.45
CA SER A 51 11.19 7.46 -2.04
C SER A 51 9.88 7.87 -1.38
N LEU A 52 9.05 8.67 -2.07
CA LEU A 52 7.73 9.05 -1.60
C LEU A 52 6.85 7.82 -1.40
N LEU A 53 6.85 6.92 -2.38
CA LEU A 53 6.02 5.72 -2.38
C LEU A 53 6.40 4.76 -1.24
N VAL A 54 7.70 4.48 -1.06
CA VAL A 54 8.20 3.62 0.02
C VAL A 54 7.87 4.23 1.39
N ALA A 55 8.13 5.52 1.59
CA ALA A 55 7.78 6.20 2.84
C ALA A 55 6.25 6.19 3.09
N GLY A 56 5.45 6.38 2.04
CA GLY A 56 3.99 6.25 2.09
C GLY A 56 3.53 4.86 2.49
N ALA A 57 4.14 3.81 1.92
CA ALA A 57 3.86 2.43 2.28
C ALA A 57 4.20 2.11 3.73
N LEU A 58 5.34 2.61 4.24
CA LEU A 58 5.74 2.43 5.63
C LEU A 58 4.83 3.17 6.62
N LEU A 59 4.11 4.22 6.19
CA LEU A 59 3.35 5.10 7.07
C LEU A 59 1.82 5.07 6.85
N HIS A 60 1.31 4.32 5.87
CA HIS A 60 -0.12 4.36 5.51
C HIS A 60 -1.06 3.99 6.67
N ASP A 61 -0.61 3.05 7.51
CA ASP A 61 -1.36 2.49 8.63
C ASP A 61 -0.94 3.06 10.01
N ILE A 62 -0.24 4.21 10.01
CA ILE A 62 0.29 4.85 11.23
C ILE A 62 -0.81 5.19 12.26
N ASP A 63 -2.07 5.27 11.81
CA ASP A 63 -3.22 5.62 12.63
C ASP A 63 -3.78 4.48 13.48
N SER A 64 -3.21 3.28 13.40
CA SER A 64 -3.66 2.07 14.10
C SER A 64 -3.86 2.25 15.62
N LYS A 65 -3.06 3.11 16.26
CA LYS A 65 -3.17 3.44 17.69
C LYS A 65 -3.44 4.91 17.97
N VAL A 66 -3.65 5.72 16.92
CA VAL A 66 -3.97 7.14 17.06
C VAL A 66 -5.43 7.28 17.48
N PRO A 67 -5.74 8.02 18.56
CA PRO A 67 -7.12 8.34 18.90
C PRO A 67 -7.80 9.10 17.75
N LYS A 68 -8.96 8.58 17.33
CA LYS A 68 -9.78 9.17 16.28
C LYS A 68 -10.59 10.32 16.84
N LEU A 69 -10.64 11.43 16.10
CA LEU A 69 -11.57 12.52 16.36
C LEU A 69 -12.96 12.18 15.81
N SER A 70 -13.97 12.94 16.23
CA SER A 70 -15.34 12.75 15.74
C SER A 70 -15.40 12.81 14.21
N GLY A 71 -15.97 11.78 13.59
CA GLY A 71 -16.10 11.65 12.14
C GLY A 71 -14.88 11.09 11.40
N GLU A 72 -13.73 10.92 12.07
CA GLU A 72 -12.55 10.31 11.44
C GLU A 72 -12.75 8.80 11.24
N LYS A 73 -12.56 8.35 10.00
CA LYS A 73 -12.40 6.95 9.63
C LYS A 73 -10.97 6.73 9.15
N HIS A 74 -10.53 5.48 9.06
CA HIS A 74 -9.23 5.21 8.47
C HIS A 74 -9.28 5.60 6.97
N PRO A 75 -8.35 6.43 6.46
CA PRO A 75 -7.03 6.78 7.03
C PRO A 75 -6.90 8.21 7.61
N ASP A 76 -8.01 8.89 7.95
CA ASP A 76 -8.07 10.32 8.30
C ASP A 76 -7.16 10.71 9.47
N ALA A 77 -7.17 9.90 10.54
CA ALA A 77 -6.30 10.14 11.69
C ALA A 77 -4.81 10.08 11.30
N GLY A 78 -4.45 9.20 10.36
CA GLY A 78 -3.11 9.06 9.80
C GLY A 78 -2.70 10.28 9.00
N VAL A 79 -3.61 10.74 8.13
CA VAL A 79 -3.46 11.99 7.37
C VAL A 79 -3.23 13.16 8.31
N ARG A 80 -3.99 13.26 9.40
CA ARG A 80 -3.85 14.34 10.39
C ARG A 80 -2.49 14.31 11.08
N VAL A 81 -2.08 13.18 11.65
CA VAL A 81 -0.81 13.12 12.38
C VAL A 81 0.39 13.36 11.46
N LEU A 82 0.37 12.85 10.23
CA LEU A 82 1.44 13.11 9.27
C LEU A 82 1.51 14.58 8.86
N LYS A 83 0.40 15.30 8.79
CA LYS A 83 0.42 16.75 8.59
C LYS A 83 1.06 17.48 9.76
N ILE A 84 0.76 17.06 11.00
CA ILE A 84 1.37 17.61 12.22
C ILE A 84 2.89 17.37 12.22
N GLU A 85 3.36 16.23 11.75
CA GLU A 85 4.80 15.92 11.58
C GLU A 85 5.46 16.68 10.40
N GLY A 86 4.75 17.56 9.68
CA GLY A 86 5.29 18.26 8.51
C GLY A 86 5.43 17.38 7.25
N LEU A 87 4.80 16.20 7.23
CA LEU A 87 4.85 15.21 6.16
C LEU A 87 3.64 15.28 5.22
N ALA A 88 3.27 16.50 4.80
CA ALA A 88 2.07 16.75 3.99
C ALA A 88 2.01 15.94 2.68
N LYS A 89 3.15 15.68 2.03
CA LYS A 89 3.21 14.84 0.81
C LYS A 89 2.85 13.38 1.08
N ILE A 90 3.29 12.84 2.23
CA ILE A 90 2.94 11.48 2.65
C ILE A 90 1.46 11.43 3.03
N ALA A 91 0.97 12.41 3.80
CA ALA A 91 -0.43 12.52 4.17
C ALA A 91 -1.35 12.55 2.93
N GLN A 92 -0.95 13.28 1.89
CA GLN A 92 -1.67 13.34 0.62
C GLN A 92 -1.68 11.99 -0.12
N LEU A 93 -0.57 11.26 -0.11
CA LEU A 93 -0.46 9.94 -0.76
C LEU A 93 -1.33 8.90 -0.04
N ILE A 94 -1.25 8.82 1.30
CA ILE A 94 -1.94 7.76 2.03
C ILE A 94 -3.46 7.98 2.08
N LYS A 95 -3.96 9.21 1.89
CA LYS A 95 -5.40 9.48 2.04
C LYS A 95 -6.31 8.61 1.15
N THR A 96 -5.78 8.07 0.05
CA THR A 96 -6.54 7.31 -0.94
C THR A 96 -6.39 5.79 -0.78
N HIS A 97 -5.65 5.26 0.21
CA HIS A 97 -5.28 3.84 0.21
C HIS A 97 -6.36 2.88 0.78
N ALA A 98 -7.27 3.39 1.63
CA ALA A 98 -8.29 2.57 2.28
C ALA A 98 -9.26 1.98 1.25
N LEU A 99 -9.74 0.75 1.45
CA LEU A 99 -10.51 0.02 0.42
C LEU A 99 -11.69 0.80 -0.17
N HIS A 100 -12.44 1.52 0.67
CA HIS A 100 -13.66 2.22 0.25
C HIS A 100 -13.39 3.41 -0.69
N THR A 101 -12.16 3.95 -0.71
CA THR A 101 -11.82 5.14 -1.51
C THR A 101 -11.91 4.87 -3.00
N ILE A 102 -11.69 3.62 -3.45
CA ILE A 102 -11.80 3.23 -4.87
C ILE A 102 -13.23 3.32 -5.42
N LEU A 103 -14.22 3.40 -4.53
CA LEU A 103 -15.63 3.57 -4.88
C LEU A 103 -16.04 5.03 -5.04
N ASP A 104 -15.22 5.97 -4.57
CA ASP A 104 -15.50 7.40 -4.62
C ASP A 104 -14.57 8.09 -5.62
N ARG A 105 -15.15 8.76 -6.62
CA ARG A 105 -14.43 9.48 -7.68
C ARG A 105 -13.48 10.56 -7.17
N HIS A 106 -13.74 11.09 -5.98
CA HIS A 106 -12.98 12.20 -5.41
C HIS A 106 -11.78 11.69 -4.62
N SER A 107 -11.93 10.56 -3.93
CA SER A 107 -10.89 9.95 -3.10
C SER A 107 -10.17 8.77 -3.73
N CYS A 108 -10.59 8.30 -4.91
CA CYS A 108 -9.93 7.17 -5.56
C CYS A 108 -8.46 7.49 -5.90
N PRO A 109 -7.57 6.48 -5.92
CA PRO A 109 -6.19 6.66 -6.39
C PRO A 109 -6.14 7.20 -7.83
N LYS A 110 -5.38 8.28 -8.06
CA LYS A 110 -5.28 8.93 -9.38
C LYS A 110 -3.86 8.88 -9.93
N THR A 111 -2.88 9.20 -9.11
CA THR A 111 -1.46 9.14 -9.46
C THR A 111 -0.96 7.69 -9.46
N LEU A 112 0.17 7.44 -10.12
CA LEU A 112 0.80 6.12 -10.12
C LEU A 112 1.21 5.71 -8.71
N GLU A 113 1.77 6.62 -7.92
CA GLU A 113 2.14 6.35 -6.52
C GLU A 113 0.92 5.96 -5.68
N GLU A 114 -0.20 6.69 -5.79
CA GLU A 114 -1.45 6.35 -5.08
C GLU A 114 -1.97 4.98 -5.52
N LYS A 115 -1.94 4.69 -6.83
CA LYS A 115 -2.38 3.41 -7.41
C LYS A 115 -1.52 2.24 -6.93
N ILE A 116 -0.19 2.39 -6.94
CA ILE A 116 0.75 1.35 -6.51
C ILE A 116 0.61 1.11 -5.01
N LEU A 117 0.57 2.17 -4.18
CA LEU A 117 0.38 2.03 -2.74
C LEU A 117 -0.93 1.31 -2.43
N PHE A 118 -2.02 1.72 -3.09
CA PHE A 118 -3.32 1.10 -2.92
C PHE A 118 -3.24 -0.40 -3.23
N LEU A 119 -2.71 -0.78 -4.40
CA LEU A 119 -2.63 -2.18 -4.81
C LEU A 119 -1.72 -2.99 -3.89
N ALA A 120 -0.52 -2.47 -3.55
CA ALA A 120 0.43 -3.15 -2.69
C ALA A 120 -0.19 -3.53 -1.33
N ASP A 121 -0.97 -2.64 -0.71
CA ASP A 121 -1.70 -2.95 0.53
C ASP A 121 -2.76 -4.06 0.34
N LYS A 122 -3.41 -4.13 -0.84
CA LYS A 122 -4.36 -5.21 -1.17
C LYS A 122 -3.69 -6.53 -1.55
N MET A 123 -2.37 -6.55 -1.69
CA MET A 123 -1.57 -7.74 -1.97
C MET A 123 -0.81 -8.26 -0.74
N VAL A 124 -1.12 -7.79 0.47
CA VAL A 124 -0.39 -8.17 1.69
C VAL A 124 -1.37 -8.36 2.85
N LYS A 125 -1.34 -9.50 3.57
CA LYS A 125 -2.05 -9.70 4.87
C LYS A 125 -1.11 -10.18 5.98
N TYR A 126 -0.65 -11.43 5.86
CA TYR A 126 0.37 -12.04 6.71
C TYR A 126 1.66 -12.28 5.92
N ASP A 127 1.51 -12.41 4.61
CA ASP A 127 2.53 -12.52 3.58
C ASP A 127 2.02 -11.78 2.33
N ILE A 128 2.83 -11.76 1.27
CA ILE A 128 2.46 -11.28 -0.07
C ILE A 128 1.53 -12.30 -0.72
N ILE A 129 0.31 -11.87 -1.02
CA ILE A 129 -0.79 -12.66 -1.56
C ILE A 129 -1.40 -11.96 -2.78
N THR A 130 -2.29 -12.65 -3.50
CA THR A 130 -3.04 -12.04 -4.61
C THR A 130 -4.22 -11.21 -4.09
N VAL A 131 -4.74 -10.31 -4.92
CA VAL A 131 -6.00 -9.60 -4.60
C VAL A 131 -7.14 -10.60 -4.39
N ASP A 132 -7.20 -11.68 -5.16
CA ASP A 132 -8.25 -12.71 -5.02
C ASP A 132 -8.21 -13.36 -3.63
N GLU A 133 -7.01 -13.75 -3.19
CA GLU A 133 -6.81 -14.33 -1.86
C GLU A 133 -7.10 -13.32 -0.76
N ARG A 134 -6.69 -12.05 -0.92
CA ARG A 134 -6.99 -10.98 0.04
C ARG A 134 -8.49 -10.79 0.22
N PHE A 135 -9.25 -10.74 -0.88
CA PHE A 135 -10.70 -10.57 -0.83
C PHE A 135 -11.40 -11.81 -0.27
N ARG A 136 -10.89 -13.02 -0.55
CA ARG A 136 -11.37 -14.26 0.08
C ARG A 136 -11.20 -14.22 1.59
N LEU A 137 -10.03 -13.78 2.09
CA LEU A 137 -9.77 -13.64 3.51
C LEU A 137 -10.72 -12.63 4.17
N TRP A 138 -10.96 -11.47 3.55
CA TRP A 138 -11.94 -10.51 4.05
C TRP A 138 -13.36 -11.06 4.04
N GLY A 139 -13.75 -11.82 3.03
CA GLY A 139 -15.08 -12.46 2.96
C GLY A 139 -15.32 -13.50 4.06
N ASN A 140 -14.25 -14.05 4.66
CA ASN A 140 -14.33 -14.99 5.78
C ASN A 140 -14.36 -14.29 7.15
N GLU A 141 -14.13 -12.98 7.22
CA GLU A 141 -14.26 -12.21 8.45
C GLU A 141 -15.75 -11.95 8.75
N SER A 142 -16.11 -11.76 10.04
CA SER A 142 -17.48 -11.41 10.44
C SER A 142 -17.78 -9.95 10.08
N LEU A 143 -18.16 -9.72 8.82
CA LEU A 143 -18.46 -8.40 8.26
C LEU A 143 -19.95 -8.05 8.33
N SER A 144 -20.24 -6.78 8.63
CA SER A 144 -21.58 -6.21 8.48
C SER A 144 -22.04 -6.18 7.02
N ASP A 145 -23.35 -6.08 6.78
CA ASP A 145 -23.91 -5.96 5.42
C ASP A 145 -23.33 -4.78 4.63
N ALA A 146 -23.04 -3.67 5.31
CA ALA A 146 -22.43 -2.49 4.70
C ALA A 146 -21.00 -2.79 4.22
N GLU A 147 -20.19 -3.44 5.06
CA GLU A 147 -18.82 -3.85 4.71
C GLU A 147 -18.81 -4.88 3.58
N GLN A 148 -19.73 -5.84 3.60
CA GLN A 148 -19.88 -6.80 2.51
C GLN A 148 -20.26 -6.13 1.18
N ARG A 149 -21.14 -5.10 1.20
CA ARG A 149 -21.46 -4.32 0.01
C ARG A 149 -20.24 -3.58 -0.54
N VAL A 150 -19.45 -2.96 0.34
CA VAL A 150 -18.19 -2.30 -0.05
C VAL A 150 -17.23 -3.30 -0.67
N LEU A 151 -17.04 -4.47 -0.04
CA LEU A 151 -16.15 -5.52 -0.54
C LEU A 151 -16.56 -5.99 -1.95
N ARG A 152 -17.85 -6.32 -2.15
CA ARG A 152 -18.38 -6.75 -3.45
C ARG A 152 -18.22 -5.67 -4.53
N ALA A 153 -18.52 -4.41 -4.19
CA ALA A 153 -18.42 -3.30 -5.15
C ALA A 153 -16.96 -2.94 -5.49
N ALA A 154 -16.05 -3.06 -4.53
CA ALA A 154 -14.64 -2.70 -4.71
C ALA A 154 -13.88 -3.75 -5.53
N TYR A 155 -14.19 -5.04 -5.34
CA TYR A 155 -13.48 -6.15 -5.99
C TYR A 155 -13.21 -5.96 -7.49
N PRO A 156 -14.23 -5.74 -8.36
CA PRO A 156 -13.98 -5.59 -9.80
C PRO A 156 -13.09 -4.37 -10.12
N LYS A 157 -13.15 -3.29 -9.33
CA LYS A 157 -12.29 -2.12 -9.52
C LYS A 157 -10.85 -2.39 -9.09
N VAL A 158 -10.64 -3.11 -7.97
CA VAL A 158 -9.30 -3.50 -7.54
C VAL A 158 -8.67 -4.48 -8.53
N LYS A 159 -9.44 -5.43 -9.08
CA LYS A 159 -8.96 -6.34 -10.13
C LYS A 159 -8.62 -5.62 -11.43
N ALA A 160 -9.38 -4.59 -11.81
CA ALA A 160 -9.04 -3.77 -12.97
C ALA A 160 -7.70 -3.04 -12.76
N LEU A 161 -7.49 -2.47 -11.57
CA LEU A 161 -6.24 -1.81 -11.19
C LEU A 161 -5.06 -2.79 -11.13
N GLU A 162 -5.26 -3.98 -10.55
CA GLU A 162 -4.26 -5.06 -10.53
C GLU A 162 -3.83 -5.43 -11.95
N LYS A 163 -4.80 -5.65 -12.85
CA LYS A 163 -4.52 -5.95 -14.26
C LYS A 163 -3.76 -4.83 -14.95
N GLU A 164 -4.18 -3.57 -14.75
CA GLU A 164 -3.51 -2.39 -15.30
C GLU A 164 -2.03 -2.34 -14.88
N LEU A 165 -1.76 -2.37 -13.57
CA LEU A 165 -0.41 -2.19 -13.04
C LEU A 165 0.50 -3.39 -13.36
N LEU A 166 -0.01 -4.63 -13.29
CA LEU A 166 0.80 -5.80 -13.62
C LEU A 166 1.13 -5.87 -15.12
N TYR A 167 0.19 -5.49 -15.99
CA TYR A 167 0.46 -5.39 -17.42
C TYR A 167 1.58 -4.39 -17.71
N LEU A 168 1.49 -3.18 -17.14
CA LEU A 168 2.52 -2.16 -17.29
C LEU A 168 3.86 -2.63 -16.68
N ALA A 169 3.84 -3.36 -15.58
CA ALA A 169 5.05 -3.90 -14.94
C ALA A 169 5.64 -5.13 -15.67
N GLY A 170 5.05 -5.61 -16.76
CA GLY A 170 5.52 -6.81 -17.48
C GLY A 170 5.33 -8.12 -16.69
N ILE A 171 4.40 -8.15 -15.72
CA ILE A 171 4.15 -9.30 -14.86
C ILE A 171 2.93 -10.06 -15.37
N GLY A 172 3.13 -11.34 -15.72
CA GLY A 172 2.11 -12.15 -16.40
C GLY A 172 0.93 -12.57 -15.51
N SER A 173 1.12 -12.69 -14.19
CA SER A 173 0.03 -12.97 -13.26
C SER A 173 0.31 -12.50 -11.83
N PRO A 174 -0.74 -12.21 -11.02
CA PRO A 174 -0.57 -11.76 -9.63
C PRO A 174 0.23 -12.73 -8.75
N GLY A 175 0.07 -14.03 -8.97
CA GLY A 175 0.77 -15.08 -8.20
C GLY A 175 2.30 -15.08 -8.39
N GLN A 176 2.82 -14.41 -9.42
CA GLN A 176 4.26 -14.30 -9.65
C GLN A 176 4.92 -13.25 -8.76
N VAL A 177 4.19 -12.26 -8.25
CA VAL A 177 4.78 -11.09 -7.56
C VAL A 177 5.63 -11.50 -6.36
N ALA A 178 5.12 -12.37 -5.49
CA ALA A 178 5.87 -12.85 -4.33
C ALA A 178 7.16 -13.60 -4.75
N LYS A 179 7.07 -14.45 -5.77
CA LYS A 179 8.20 -15.22 -6.30
C LYS A 179 9.28 -14.30 -6.88
N LEU A 180 8.89 -13.32 -7.71
CA LEU A 180 9.82 -12.37 -8.32
C LEU A 180 10.55 -11.51 -7.28
N ILE A 181 9.85 -11.08 -6.23
CA ILE A 181 10.46 -10.36 -5.10
C ILE A 181 11.51 -11.20 -4.39
N MET A 182 11.22 -12.49 -4.14
CA MET A 182 12.18 -13.41 -3.52
C MET A 182 13.41 -13.68 -4.39
N GLU A 183 13.21 -13.79 -5.71
CA GLU A 183 14.30 -13.95 -6.69
C GLU A 183 15.21 -12.71 -6.72
N GLU A 184 14.63 -11.50 -6.77
CA GLU A 184 15.40 -10.25 -6.74
C GLU A 184 16.24 -10.12 -5.46
N TYR A 185 15.66 -10.44 -4.30
CA TYR A 185 16.38 -10.42 -3.03
C TYR A 185 17.55 -11.40 -3.00
N THR A 186 17.34 -12.61 -3.54
CA THR A 186 18.37 -13.65 -3.60
C THR A 186 19.52 -13.25 -4.53
N ASN A 187 19.22 -12.63 -5.66
CA ASN A 187 20.24 -12.18 -6.60
C ASN A 187 21.09 -11.02 -6.04
N LYS A 188 20.47 -10.04 -5.37
CA LYS A 188 21.22 -8.96 -4.71
C LYS A 188 22.17 -9.46 -3.62
N LYS A 189 21.81 -10.53 -2.90
CA LYS A 189 22.72 -11.17 -1.94
C LYS A 189 23.92 -11.86 -2.61
N LYS A 190 23.76 -12.39 -3.82
CA LYS A 190 24.85 -13.03 -4.58
C LYS A 190 25.81 -12.01 -5.20
N GLU A 191 25.31 -10.84 -5.59
CA GLU A 191 26.10 -9.74 -6.17
C GLU A 191 26.81 -8.88 -5.12
N GLY A 192 26.40 -8.98 -3.85
CA GLY A 192 27.00 -8.29 -2.71
C GLY A 192 28.08 -9.09 -1.96
N VAL A 193 28.72 -10.07 -2.62
CA VAL A 193 29.88 -10.85 -2.13
C VAL A 193 31.09 -10.57 -3.00
#